data_AF-A0A7Y2P567-F1
#
_entry.id   AF-A0A7Y2P567-F1
#
_cell.length_a   1.000
_cell.length_b   1.000
_cell.length_c   1.000
_cell.angle_alpha   90.00
_cell.angle_beta   90.00
_cell.angle_gamma   90.00
#
_symmetry.space_group_name_H-M   'P 1'
#
loop_
_entity.id
_entity.type
_entity.pdbx_description
1 polymer ?
#
loop_
_entity_poly.entity_id
_entity_poly.type
_entity_poly.pdbx_seq_one_letter_code
_entity_poly.pdbx_strand_id
1 'polypeptide(L)'
;ISAGIIDEKGFKSIIEKSKKELAGSLLLKNFSSNVTLDYQPQEVEEYYNRNKNEFSFGSNSFKLNIATFSNQNDAVKFRSQLLNSGWDNALKQHSDDSTLQKVSSGIILGEQDIYPQKLARIINGLHPLEISIVISDDAGYHTVAQVLNYFEKGTIPPFDVIKKSVEERFIAYKKKQILDDYIDELYSKSEIEIKN
;
A
#
# COMPACT_ATOMS: atom_id res chain seq x y z
N ILE A 1 20.91 3.36 40.48
CA ILE A 1 19.75 2.45 40.62
C ILE A 1 19.95 1.68 41.91
N SER A 2 19.07 1.86 42.90
CA SER A 2 19.20 1.17 44.19
C SER A 2 19.07 -0.34 43.96
N ALA A 3 20.10 -1.10 44.33
CA ALA A 3 20.22 -2.54 44.10
C ALA A 3 19.02 -3.37 44.60
N GLY A 4 18.18 -2.81 45.50
CA GLY A 4 16.99 -3.49 46.02
C GLY A 4 15.85 -3.71 45.03
N ILE A 5 15.62 -2.81 44.06
CA ILE A 5 14.45 -2.90 43.15
C ILE A 5 14.54 -4.12 42.24
N ILE A 6 15.75 -4.50 41.84
CA ILE A 6 16.00 -5.63 40.93
C ILE A 6 15.68 -6.97 41.60
N ASP A 7 15.74 -7.01 42.93
CA ASP A 7 15.48 -8.20 43.73
C ASP A 7 14.02 -8.35 44.17
N GLU A 8 13.21 -7.29 44.00
CA GLU A 8 11.80 -7.31 44.32
C GLU A 8 11.04 -8.32 43.47
N LYS A 9 10.14 -9.08 44.11
CA LYS A 9 9.30 -10.08 43.44
C LYS A 9 8.51 -9.48 42.27
N GLY A 10 8.03 -8.24 42.43
CA GLY A 10 7.31 -7.52 41.37
C GLY A 10 8.18 -7.30 40.13
N PHE A 11 9.40 -6.78 40.31
CA PHE A 11 10.35 -6.57 39.22
C PHE A 11 10.72 -7.90 38.54
N LYS A 12 11.06 -8.93 39.32
CA LYS A 12 11.39 -10.27 38.78
C LYS A 12 10.23 -10.86 37.98
N SER A 13 8.99 -10.72 38.46
CA SER A 13 7.80 -11.20 37.73
C SER A 13 7.57 -10.47 36.42
N ILE A 14 7.80 -9.15 36.38
CA ILE A 14 7.69 -8.36 35.15
C ILE A 14 8.75 -8.82 34.14
N ILE A 15 10.01 -8.97 34.58
CA ILE A 15 11.10 -9.42 33.71
C ILE A 15 10.83 -10.82 33.14
N GLU A 16 10.37 -11.76 33.96
CA GLU A 16 10.04 -13.11 33.48
C GLU A 16 8.86 -13.12 32.50
N LYS A 17 7.83 -12.29 32.73
CA LYS A 17 6.73 -12.12 31.77
C LYS A 17 7.23 -11.55 30.44
N SER A 18 8.02 -10.48 30.48
CA SER A 18 8.59 -9.86 29.29
C SER A 18 9.52 -10.79 28.52
N LYS A 19 10.32 -11.63 29.20
CA LYS A 19 11.13 -12.67 28.54
C LYS A 19 10.26 -13.66 27.77
N LYS A 20 9.16 -14.14 28.36
CA LYS A 20 8.24 -15.08 27.70
C LYS A 20 7.55 -14.45 26.49
N GLU A 21 7.05 -13.22 26.63
CA GLU A 21 6.42 -12.47 25.53
C GLU A 21 7.40 -12.21 24.38
N LEU A 22 8.65 -11.85 24.70
CA LEU A 22 9.70 -11.65 23.70
C LEU A 22 10.07 -12.96 23.00
N ALA A 23 10.25 -14.05 23.75
CA ALA A 23 10.53 -15.36 23.18
C ALA A 23 9.42 -15.84 22.23
N GLY A 24 8.15 -15.67 22.63
CA GLY A 24 7.00 -15.93 21.78
C GLY A 24 7.01 -15.08 20.51
N SER A 25 7.21 -13.77 20.66
CA SER A 25 7.26 -12.84 19.51
C SER A 25 8.38 -13.18 18.53
N LEU A 26 9.55 -13.58 19.03
CA LEU A 26 10.68 -14.01 18.19
C LEU A 26 10.38 -15.33 17.48
N LEU A 27 9.75 -16.29 18.15
CA LEU A 27 9.34 -17.55 17.53
C LEU A 27 8.36 -17.29 16.37
N LEU A 28 7.32 -16.50 16.60
CA LEU A 28 6.32 -16.17 15.57
C LEU A 28 6.93 -15.39 14.40
N LYS A 29 7.85 -14.45 14.69
CA LYS A 29 8.57 -13.70 13.66
C LYS A 29 9.44 -14.62 12.81
N ASN A 30 10.18 -15.54 13.44
CA ASN A 30 11.05 -16.49 12.74
C ASN A 30 10.22 -17.43 11.86
N PHE A 31 9.11 -17.96 12.39
CA PHE A 31 8.18 -18.78 11.62
C PHE A 31 7.66 -18.01 10.40
N SER A 32 7.10 -16.81 10.60
CA SER A 32 6.55 -15.97 9.53
C SER A 32 7.57 -15.57 8.45
N SER A 33 8.85 -15.46 8.82
CA SER A 33 9.94 -15.11 7.89
C SER A 33 10.40 -16.29 7.05
N ASN A 34 10.22 -17.52 7.54
CA ASN A 34 10.61 -18.75 6.87
C ASN A 34 9.48 -19.38 6.05
N VAL A 35 8.24 -18.92 6.21
CA VAL A 35 7.10 -19.36 5.41
C VAL A 35 7.21 -18.77 4.00
N THR A 36 7.57 -19.64 3.05
CA THR A 36 7.41 -19.37 1.63
C THR A 36 5.98 -19.75 1.24
N LEU A 37 5.22 -18.76 0.74
CA LEU A 37 3.89 -19.01 0.19
C LEU A 37 4.01 -19.34 -1.29
N ASP A 38 3.60 -20.56 -1.64
CA ASP A 38 3.32 -20.93 -3.02
C ASP A 38 1.80 -20.85 -3.23
N TYR A 39 1.37 -20.16 -4.29
CA TYR A 39 -0.03 -20.03 -4.65
C TYR A 39 -0.18 -19.81 -6.14
N GLN A 40 -1.31 -20.24 -6.68
CA GLN A 40 -1.64 -20.05 -8.08
C GLN A 40 -2.35 -18.71 -8.31
N PRO A 41 -2.17 -18.04 -9.46
CA PRO A 41 -2.85 -16.78 -9.76
C PRO A 41 -4.38 -16.86 -9.63
N GLN A 42 -4.96 -18.03 -9.92
CA GLN A 42 -6.41 -18.27 -9.79
C GLN A 42 -6.88 -18.17 -8.33
N GLU A 43 -6.06 -18.55 -7.34
CA GLU A 43 -6.45 -18.45 -5.93
C GLU A 43 -6.65 -17.00 -5.49
N VAL A 44 -5.87 -16.08 -6.05
CA VAL A 44 -5.99 -14.63 -5.78
C VAL A 44 -7.29 -14.09 -6.34
N GLU A 45 -7.66 -14.51 -7.55
CA GLU A 45 -8.93 -14.12 -8.18
C GLU A 45 -10.13 -14.72 -7.45
N GLU A 46 -10.05 -15.97 -7.02
CA GLU A 46 -11.08 -16.59 -6.18
C GLU A 46 -11.22 -15.91 -4.82
N TYR A 47 -10.11 -15.49 -4.21
CA TYR A 47 -10.12 -14.72 -2.97
C TYR A 47 -10.79 -13.36 -3.17
N TYR A 48 -10.49 -12.66 -4.26
CA TYR A 48 -11.23 -11.44 -4.64
C TYR A 48 -12.72 -11.73 -4.79
N ASN A 49 -13.08 -12.78 -5.53
CA ASN A 49 -14.48 -13.11 -5.80
C ASN A 49 -15.27 -13.44 -4.53
N ARG A 50 -14.64 -14.11 -3.54
CA ARG A 50 -15.23 -14.43 -2.24
C ARG A 50 -15.37 -13.22 -1.33
N ASN A 51 -14.46 -12.23 -1.44
CA ASN A 51 -14.38 -11.08 -0.54
C ASN A 51 -14.67 -9.74 -1.24
N LYS A 52 -15.38 -9.72 -2.38
CA LYS A 52 -15.56 -8.53 -3.25
C LYS A 52 -15.95 -7.27 -2.49
N ASN A 53 -16.87 -7.41 -1.54
CA ASN A 53 -17.40 -6.28 -0.78
C ASN A 53 -16.33 -5.58 0.07
N GLU A 54 -15.25 -6.26 0.44
CA GLU A 54 -14.13 -5.67 1.20
C GLU A 54 -13.21 -4.79 0.35
N PHE A 55 -13.40 -4.82 -0.97
CA PHE A 55 -12.60 -4.07 -1.93
C PHE A 55 -13.31 -2.81 -2.44
N SER A 56 -14.50 -2.48 -1.93
CA SER A 56 -15.17 -1.23 -2.28
C SER A 56 -14.34 -0.02 -1.87
N PHE A 57 -14.25 1.00 -2.72
CA PHE A 57 -13.53 2.22 -2.38
C PHE A 57 -14.24 3.01 -1.27
N GLY A 58 -13.51 3.35 -0.21
CA GLY A 58 -14.05 4.12 0.92
C GLY A 58 -14.30 5.60 0.61
N SER A 59 -13.70 6.12 -0.46
CA SER A 59 -13.88 7.47 -0.98
C SER A 59 -13.77 7.48 -2.51
N ASN A 60 -14.11 8.61 -3.12
CA ASN A 60 -13.87 8.83 -4.53
C ASN A 60 -12.39 8.59 -4.84
N SER A 61 -12.13 7.79 -5.85
CA SER A 61 -10.80 7.32 -6.19
C SER A 61 -10.53 7.50 -7.68
N PHE A 62 -9.28 7.73 -8.05
CA PHE A 62 -8.87 8.02 -9.41
C PHE A 62 -7.74 7.08 -9.81
N LYS A 63 -7.82 6.54 -11.03
CA LYS A 63 -6.67 5.91 -11.67
C LYS A 63 -5.88 6.99 -12.41
N LEU A 64 -4.63 7.18 -12.05
CA LEU A 64 -3.82 8.32 -12.45
C LEU A 64 -2.46 7.90 -13.00
N ASN A 65 -2.01 8.70 -13.96
CA ASN A 65 -0.62 8.87 -14.31
C ASN A 65 -0.14 10.19 -13.69
N ILE A 66 1.02 10.22 -13.05
CA ILE A 66 1.57 11.41 -12.37
C ILE A 66 3.07 11.53 -12.67
N ALA A 67 3.50 12.72 -13.07
CA ALA A 67 4.90 13.08 -13.26
C ALA A 67 5.19 14.38 -12.51
N THR A 68 6.27 14.38 -11.73
CA THR A 68 6.69 15.52 -10.90
C THR A 68 8.11 15.93 -11.26
N PHE A 69 8.29 17.23 -11.47
CA PHE A 69 9.53 17.85 -11.91
C PHE A 69 10.02 18.87 -10.87
N SER A 70 11.34 19.08 -10.78
CA SER A 70 11.93 20.18 -10.01
C SER A 70 12.05 21.48 -10.81
N ASN A 71 11.69 21.47 -12.10
CA ASN A 71 11.71 22.64 -12.97
C ASN A 71 10.36 22.84 -13.66
N GLN A 72 9.81 24.05 -13.60
CA GLN A 72 8.52 24.38 -14.20
C GLN A 72 8.49 24.26 -15.72
N ASN A 73 9.57 24.71 -16.39
CA ASN A 73 9.62 24.71 -17.84
C ASN A 73 9.63 23.29 -18.40
N ASP A 74 10.32 22.38 -17.72
CA ASP A 74 10.37 20.98 -18.13
C ASP A 74 9.03 20.27 -17.88
N ALA A 75 8.33 20.58 -16.78
CA ALA A 75 6.93 20.14 -16.59
C ALA A 75 5.99 20.66 -17.69
N VAL A 76 6.16 21.90 -18.15
CA VAL A 76 5.37 22.49 -19.26
C VAL A 76 5.69 21.79 -20.59
N LYS A 77 6.97 21.51 -20.87
CA LYS A 77 7.39 20.74 -22.06
C LYS A 77 6.80 19.33 -22.03
N PHE A 78 6.92 18.65 -20.89
CA PHE A 78 6.34 17.33 -20.69
C PHE A 78 4.83 17.33 -20.94
N ARG A 79 4.08 18.26 -20.34
CA ARG A 79 2.63 18.38 -20.58
C ARG A 79 2.31 18.59 -22.06
N SER A 80 3.08 19.43 -22.75
CA SER A 80 2.88 19.71 -24.17
C SER A 80 3.12 18.46 -25.03
N GLN A 81 4.14 17.67 -24.71
CA GLN A 81 4.40 16.39 -25.39
C GLN A 81 3.36 15.34 -25.07
N LEU A 82 2.90 15.28 -23.82
CA LEU A 82 1.85 14.38 -23.36
C LEU A 82 0.54 14.60 -24.14
N LEU A 83 0.16 15.86 -24.35
CA LEU A 83 -1.00 16.22 -25.18
C LEU A 83 -0.87 15.76 -26.64
N ASN A 84 0.36 15.73 -27.18
CA ASN A 84 0.59 15.45 -28.59
C ASN A 84 0.84 13.96 -28.89
N SER A 85 1.51 13.25 -27.98
CA SER A 85 2.06 11.91 -28.25
C SER A 85 1.69 10.86 -27.20
N GLY A 86 0.98 11.25 -26.14
CA GLY A 86 0.56 10.36 -25.07
C GLY A 86 1.65 10.12 -24.01
N TRP A 87 1.26 9.41 -22.95
CA TRP A 87 2.06 9.25 -21.72
C TRP A 87 3.41 8.61 -21.95
N ASP A 88 3.44 7.43 -22.58
CA ASP A 88 4.67 6.66 -22.74
C ASP A 88 5.69 7.37 -23.62
N ASN A 89 5.23 8.10 -24.64
CA ASN A 89 6.11 8.84 -25.54
C ASN A 89 6.66 10.11 -24.88
N ALA A 90 5.84 10.83 -24.12
CA ALA A 90 6.29 11.99 -23.35
C ALA A 90 7.33 11.60 -22.28
N LEU A 91 7.15 10.44 -21.62
CA LEU A 91 8.11 9.90 -20.67
C LEU A 91 9.42 9.49 -21.35
N LYS A 92 9.36 8.79 -22.49
CA LYS A 92 10.56 8.42 -23.26
C LYS A 92 11.38 9.64 -23.67
N GLN A 93 10.74 10.74 -24.02
CA GLN A 93 11.42 11.99 -24.40
C GLN A 93 12.04 12.74 -23.20
N HIS A 94 11.66 12.37 -21.97
CA HIS A 94 12.17 12.95 -20.72
C HIS A 94 12.88 11.90 -19.84
N SER A 95 13.27 10.74 -20.38
CA SER A 95 13.84 9.65 -19.58
C SER A 95 15.18 10.03 -18.94
N ASP A 96 15.94 10.90 -19.59
CA ASP A 96 17.25 11.38 -19.13
C ASP A 96 17.17 12.79 -18.50
N ASP A 97 15.95 13.30 -18.28
CA ASP A 97 15.74 14.60 -17.66
C ASP A 97 16.00 14.53 -16.15
N SER A 98 17.09 15.13 -15.69
CA SER A 98 17.45 15.19 -14.27
C SER A 98 16.45 15.97 -13.41
N THR A 99 15.58 16.77 -14.04
CA THR A 99 14.52 17.49 -13.34
C THR A 99 13.31 16.59 -13.07
N LEU A 100 13.13 15.47 -13.78
CA LEU A 100 12.08 14.49 -13.52
C LEU A 100 12.37 13.73 -12.22
N GLN A 101 11.66 14.09 -11.15
CA GLN A 101 11.91 13.56 -9.81
C GLN A 101 11.14 12.27 -9.52
N LYS A 102 9.90 12.19 -10.00
CA LYS A 102 9.01 11.07 -9.70
C LYS A 102 8.02 10.84 -10.84
N VAL A 103 7.84 9.56 -11.16
CA VAL A 103 6.82 9.09 -12.11
C VAL A 103 6.01 8.00 -11.43
N SER A 104 4.71 8.00 -11.66
CA SER A 104 3.81 6.93 -11.27
C SER A 104 2.78 6.72 -12.36
N SER A 105 2.74 5.52 -12.92
CA SER A 105 1.85 5.19 -14.04
C SER A 105 0.75 4.23 -13.59
N GLY A 106 -0.50 4.55 -13.90
CA GLY A 106 -1.65 3.69 -13.64
C GLY A 106 -1.95 3.43 -12.16
N ILE A 107 -1.48 4.29 -11.26
CA ILE A 107 -1.72 4.16 -9.82
C ILE A 107 -3.15 4.55 -9.47
N ILE A 108 -3.68 4.00 -8.37
CA ILE A 108 -5.00 4.37 -7.85
C ILE A 108 -4.82 5.12 -6.55
N LEU A 109 -5.41 6.30 -6.45
CA LEU A 109 -5.38 7.13 -5.26
C LEU A 109 -6.80 7.54 -4.88
N GLY A 110 -7.12 7.50 -3.59
CA GLY A 110 -8.29 8.17 -3.06
C GLY A 110 -8.10 9.69 -3.12
N GLU A 111 -9.19 10.45 -3.18
CA GLU A 111 -9.13 11.92 -3.25
C GLU A 111 -8.27 12.53 -2.13
N GLN A 112 -8.33 11.96 -0.91
CA GLN A 112 -7.53 12.40 0.23
C GLN A 112 -6.04 12.09 0.12
N ASP A 113 -5.65 11.16 -0.74
CA ASP A 113 -4.27 10.70 -0.91
C ASP A 113 -3.53 11.48 -2.02
N ILE A 114 -4.23 12.39 -2.72
CA ILE A 114 -3.66 13.21 -3.79
C ILE A 114 -3.05 14.49 -3.18
N TYR A 115 -1.72 14.57 -3.26
CA TYR A 115 -0.95 15.74 -2.84
C TYR A 115 -0.26 16.42 -4.04
N PRO A 116 -0.20 17.77 -4.10
CA PRO A 116 -0.78 18.73 -3.16
C PRO A 116 -2.30 18.87 -3.31
N GLN A 117 -2.99 19.44 -2.31
CA GLN A 117 -4.45 19.60 -2.35
C GLN A 117 -4.95 20.40 -3.56
N LYS A 118 -4.14 21.33 -4.08
CA LYS A 118 -4.43 22.06 -5.33
C LYS A 118 -4.58 21.10 -6.52
N LEU A 119 -3.74 20.06 -6.60
CA LEU A 119 -3.82 19.02 -7.62
C LEU A 119 -5.10 18.20 -7.46
N ALA A 120 -5.45 17.79 -6.23
CA ALA A 120 -6.68 17.04 -5.94
C ALA A 120 -7.94 17.78 -6.44
N ARG A 121 -8.04 19.08 -6.17
CA ARG A 121 -9.17 19.92 -6.62
C ARG A 121 -9.29 19.97 -8.14
N ILE A 122 -8.16 19.99 -8.84
CA ILE A 122 -8.15 20.02 -10.31
C ILE A 122 -8.53 18.67 -10.86
N ILE A 123 -7.96 17.58 -10.35
CA ILE A 123 -8.28 16.21 -10.77
C ILE A 123 -9.77 15.91 -10.60
N ASN A 124 -10.40 16.39 -9.51
CA ASN A 124 -11.83 16.20 -9.28
C ASN A 124 -12.72 16.88 -10.35
N GLY A 125 -12.20 17.89 -11.04
CA GLY A 125 -12.88 18.55 -12.16
C GLY A 125 -12.57 17.97 -13.54
N LEU A 126 -11.68 16.97 -13.64
CA LEU A 126 -11.25 16.39 -14.91
C LEU A 126 -12.06 15.14 -15.27
N HIS A 127 -12.33 14.98 -16.56
CA HIS A 127 -12.89 13.75 -17.12
C HIS A 127 -11.80 12.70 -17.38
N PRO A 128 -12.16 11.41 -17.50
CA PRO A 128 -11.23 10.38 -17.93
C PRO A 128 -10.51 10.76 -19.24
N LEU A 129 -9.23 10.45 -19.28
CA LEU A 129 -8.23 10.77 -20.30
C LEU A 129 -7.77 12.24 -20.36
N GLU A 130 -8.33 13.13 -19.56
CA GLU A 130 -7.87 14.51 -19.48
C GLU A 130 -6.57 14.66 -18.67
N ILE A 131 -5.86 15.76 -18.96
CA ILE A 131 -4.53 16.07 -18.42
C ILE A 131 -4.63 17.40 -17.66
N SER A 132 -4.11 17.42 -16.43
CA SER A 132 -4.06 18.62 -15.61
C SER A 132 -3.19 19.70 -16.23
N ILE A 133 -3.39 20.94 -15.79
CA ILE A 133 -2.34 21.96 -15.93
C ILE A 133 -1.13 21.59 -15.06
N VAL A 134 -0.01 22.30 -15.24
CA VAL A 134 1.16 22.16 -14.35
C VAL A 134 0.82 22.78 -13.00
N ILE A 135 0.95 21.99 -11.93
CA ILE A 135 0.67 22.43 -10.56
C ILE A 135 1.93 22.48 -9.74
N SER A 136 2.26 23.67 -9.26
CA SER A 136 3.38 23.89 -8.36
C SER A 136 2.97 23.67 -6.91
N ASP A 137 3.81 22.98 -6.15
CA ASP A 137 3.72 22.94 -4.69
C ASP A 137 4.64 23.98 -4.04
N ASP A 138 4.54 24.11 -2.71
CA ASP A 138 5.27 25.12 -1.95
C ASP A 138 6.76 24.75 -1.77
N ALA A 139 7.15 23.51 -2.12
CA ALA A 139 8.54 23.04 -2.11
C ALA A 139 9.26 23.29 -3.45
N GLY A 140 8.56 23.84 -4.45
CA GLY A 140 9.11 24.12 -5.77
C GLY A 140 9.02 22.95 -6.75
N TYR A 141 8.24 21.92 -6.44
CA TYR A 141 7.95 20.85 -7.39
C TYR A 141 6.77 21.19 -8.28
N HIS A 142 6.79 20.67 -9.50
CA HIS A 142 5.80 20.92 -10.55
C HIS A 142 5.24 19.61 -11.05
N THR A 143 3.94 19.38 -10.85
CA THR A 143 3.28 18.11 -11.15
C THR A 143 2.30 18.24 -12.30
N VAL A 144 2.32 17.23 -13.17
CA VAL A 144 1.32 16.99 -14.22
C VAL A 144 0.69 15.63 -13.96
N ALA A 145 -0.64 15.58 -13.97
CA ALA A 145 -1.40 14.36 -13.83
C ALA A 145 -2.28 14.12 -15.05
N GLN A 146 -2.46 12.86 -15.43
CA GLN A 146 -3.47 12.44 -16.40
C GLN A 146 -4.45 11.51 -15.69
N VAL A 147 -5.74 11.80 -15.81
CA VAL A 147 -6.81 10.95 -15.28
C VAL A 147 -7.04 9.82 -16.27
N LEU A 148 -6.90 8.57 -15.84
CA LEU A 148 -7.19 7.40 -16.67
C LEU A 148 -8.60 6.87 -16.41
N ASN A 149 -9.04 6.93 -15.15
CA ASN A 149 -10.39 6.53 -14.76
C ASN A 149 -10.81 7.17 -13.44
N TYR A 150 -12.12 7.20 -13.19
CA TYR A 150 -12.75 7.66 -11.97
C TYR A 150 -13.60 6.55 -11.36
N PHE A 151 -13.54 6.41 -10.03
CA PHE A 151 -14.33 5.47 -9.27
C PHE A 151 -15.05 6.21 -8.14
N GLU A 152 -16.38 6.16 -8.17
CA GLU A 152 -17.19 6.71 -7.09
C GLU A 152 -16.98 5.91 -5.80
N LYS A 153 -17.13 6.58 -4.66
CA LYS A 153 -17.18 5.92 -3.36
C LYS A 153 -18.19 4.76 -3.37
N GLY A 154 -17.80 3.62 -2.79
CA GLY A 154 -18.59 2.40 -2.73
C GLY A 154 -18.45 1.51 -3.97
N THR A 155 -17.82 2.00 -5.04
CA THR A 155 -17.54 1.19 -6.23
C THR A 155 -16.60 0.04 -5.87
N ILE A 156 -16.95 -1.17 -6.31
CA ILE A 156 -16.07 -2.34 -6.28
C ILE A 156 -15.30 -2.36 -7.62
N PRO A 157 -13.99 -2.07 -7.62
CA PRO A 157 -13.21 -2.05 -8.85
C PRO A 157 -13.04 -3.46 -9.43
N PRO A 158 -12.95 -3.60 -10.76
CA PRO A 158 -12.56 -4.85 -11.40
C PRO A 158 -11.25 -5.45 -10.87
N PHE A 159 -11.12 -6.78 -10.89
CA PHE A 159 -9.95 -7.48 -10.33
C PHE A 159 -8.64 -7.03 -10.96
N ASP A 160 -8.59 -6.89 -12.28
CA ASP A 160 -7.44 -6.44 -13.05
C ASP A 160 -6.95 -5.04 -12.62
N VAL A 161 -7.86 -4.18 -12.18
CA VAL A 161 -7.56 -2.82 -11.73
C VAL A 161 -6.85 -2.83 -10.37
N ILE A 162 -7.21 -3.74 -9.47
CA ILE A 162 -6.67 -3.80 -8.09
C ILE A 162 -5.87 -5.07 -7.80
N LYS A 163 -5.48 -5.84 -8.82
CA LYS A 163 -4.85 -7.16 -8.69
C LYS A 163 -3.74 -7.20 -7.66
N LYS A 164 -2.81 -6.23 -7.72
CA LYS A 164 -1.69 -6.13 -6.78
C LYS A 164 -2.14 -5.96 -5.33
N SER A 165 -3.13 -5.09 -5.08
CA SER A 165 -3.67 -4.88 -3.73
C SER A 165 -4.42 -6.11 -3.21
N VAL A 166 -5.17 -6.80 -4.09
CA VAL A 166 -5.80 -8.08 -3.74
C VAL A 166 -4.74 -9.12 -3.37
N GLU A 167 -3.67 -9.23 -4.18
CA GLU A 167 -2.59 -10.16 -3.95
C GLU A 167 -1.88 -9.93 -2.62
N GLU A 168 -1.57 -8.67 -2.28
CA GLU A 168 -1.02 -8.31 -0.98
C GLU A 168 -1.93 -8.71 0.19
N ARG A 169 -3.25 -8.48 0.07
CA ARG A 169 -4.23 -8.92 1.08
C ARG A 169 -4.35 -10.44 1.16
N PHE A 170 -4.33 -11.12 0.01
CA PHE A 170 -4.38 -12.58 -0.07
C PHE A 170 -3.16 -13.22 0.62
N ILE A 171 -1.96 -12.70 0.35
CA ILE A 171 -0.72 -13.14 1.00
C ILE A 171 -0.85 -12.96 2.52
N ALA A 172 -1.30 -11.78 2.97
CA ALA A 172 -1.48 -11.52 4.40
C ALA A 172 -2.50 -12.49 5.03
N TYR A 173 -3.60 -12.75 4.33
CA TYR A 173 -4.62 -13.71 4.74
C TYR A 173 -4.05 -15.12 4.87
N LYS A 174 -3.34 -15.64 3.85
CA LYS A 174 -2.72 -16.98 3.89
C LYS A 174 -1.66 -17.10 4.98
N LYS A 175 -0.81 -16.07 5.16
CA LYS A 175 0.18 -16.06 6.26
C LYS A 175 -0.49 -16.15 7.62
N LYS A 176 -1.60 -15.44 7.81
CA LYS A 176 -2.38 -15.53 9.03
C LYS A 176 -2.93 -16.94 9.25
N GLN A 177 -3.51 -17.57 8.23
CA GLN A 177 -4.00 -18.95 8.35
C GLN A 177 -2.89 -19.92 8.76
N ILE A 178 -1.72 -19.86 8.11
CA ILE A 178 -0.58 -20.73 8.44
C ILE A 178 -0.08 -20.51 9.87
N LEU A 179 -0.11 -19.26 10.34
CA LEU A 179 0.24 -18.92 11.71
C LEU A 179 -0.78 -19.48 12.71
N ASP A 180 -2.07 -19.32 12.44
CA ASP A 180 -3.16 -19.82 13.28
C ASP A 180 -3.06 -21.37 13.37
N ASP A 181 -2.86 -22.05 12.24
CA ASP A 181 -2.66 -23.51 12.19
C ASP A 181 -1.44 -23.97 13.00
N TYR A 182 -0.33 -23.22 12.94
CA TYR A 182 0.87 -23.52 13.73
C TYR A 182 0.64 -23.37 15.24
N ILE A 183 -0.12 -22.34 15.64
CA ILE A 183 -0.49 -22.14 17.04
C ILE A 183 -1.39 -23.28 17.54
N ASP A 184 -2.37 -23.69 16.74
CA ASP A 184 -3.26 -24.80 17.05
C ASP A 184 -2.49 -26.12 17.17
N GLU A 185 -1.51 -26.36 16.30
CA GLU A 185 -0.61 -27.51 16.37
C GLU A 185 0.19 -27.51 17.69
N LEU A 186 0.75 -26.36 18.10
CA LEU A 186 1.47 -26.23 19.37
C LEU A 186 0.57 -26.56 20.57
N TYR A 187 -0.67 -26.07 20.58
CA TYR A 187 -1.63 -26.40 21.62
C TYR A 187 -1.95 -27.89 21.66
N SER A 188 -2.17 -28.52 20.49
CA SER A 188 -2.50 -29.95 20.40
C SER A 188 -1.39 -30.88 20.92
N LYS A 189 -0.12 -30.44 20.83
CA LYS A 189 1.05 -31.20 21.29
C LYS A 189 1.39 -30.96 22.76
N SER A 190 0.74 -30.01 23.41
CA SER A 190 0.93 -29.71 24.82
C SER A 190 -0.15 -30.35 25.68
N GLU A 191 0.22 -31.01 26.78
CA GLU A 191 -0.73 -31.38 27.83
C GLU A 191 -1.18 -30.11 28.56
N ILE A 192 -2.33 -29.56 28.15
CA ILE A 192 -2.92 -28.37 28.78
C ILE A 192 -3.91 -28.85 29.85
N GLU A 193 -3.51 -28.76 31.11
CA GLU A 193 -4.41 -28.95 32.24
C GLU A 193 -5.06 -27.60 32.61
N ILE A 194 -6.34 -27.40 32.25
CA ILE A 194 -7.10 -26.22 32.66
C ILE A 194 -7.54 -26.41 34.11
N LYS A 195 -6.88 -25.73 35.05
CA LYS A 195 -7.35 -25.69 36.45
C LYS A 195 -8.44 -24.64 36.59
N ASN A 196 -9.68 -25.11 36.79
CA ASN A 196 -10.83 -24.32 37.22
C ASN A 196 -10.78 -24.02 38.72
#